data_AF-A0A5E7UZY3-F1
#
_entry.id   AF-A0A5E7UZY3-F1
#
_cell.length_a   1.000
_cell.length_b   1.000
_cell.length_c   1.000
_cell.angle_alpha   90.00
_cell.angle_beta   90.00
_cell.angle_gamma   90.00
#
_symmetry.space_group_name_H-M   'P 1'
#
loop_
_entity.id
_entity.type
_entity.pdbx_description
1 polymer ?
#
loop_
_entity_poly.entity_id
_entity_poly.type
_entity_poly.pdbx_seq_one_letter_code
_entity_poly.pdbx_strand_id
1 'polypeptide(L)'
;MKKPVPDPPPESPSNETVTDDLLRDRSALYRAIDFHLTGKQPTPPDEMRFYNVSKDVSFEDTQLYVADLLRCASVTAYQCGDKLKGAERAMVYSIWHLLEIAKAMVDHSIECLGMKKG
;
A
#
# COMPACT_ATOMS: atom_id res chain seq x y z
N MET A 1 47.07 -32.03 -59.22
CA MET A 1 46.24 -30.85 -59.55
C MET A 1 44.88 -30.98 -58.89
N LYS A 2 44.65 -30.25 -57.78
CA LYS A 2 43.36 -29.76 -57.24
C LYS A 2 43.68 -28.90 -56.02
N LYS A 3 42.99 -27.77 -55.93
CA LYS A 3 43.39 -26.48 -55.34
C LYS A 3 43.48 -26.51 -53.81
N PRO A 4 44.34 -25.68 -53.19
CA PRO A 4 44.28 -25.41 -51.76
C PRO A 4 42.90 -24.81 -51.44
N VAL A 5 42.23 -25.37 -50.44
CA VAL A 5 40.98 -24.83 -49.92
C VAL A 5 41.35 -23.53 -49.17
N PRO A 6 40.79 -22.37 -49.53
CA PRO A 6 41.03 -21.13 -48.80
C PRO A 6 40.35 -21.22 -47.44
N ASP A 7 41.08 -20.90 -46.38
CA ASP A 7 40.50 -20.75 -45.05
C ASP A 7 39.40 -19.68 -45.06
N PRO A 8 38.27 -19.91 -44.38
CA PRO A 8 37.21 -18.91 -44.24
C PRO A 8 37.71 -17.73 -43.39
N PRO A 9 37.24 -16.49 -43.65
CA PRO A 9 37.61 -15.35 -42.84
C PRO A 9 37.12 -15.54 -41.40
N PRO A 10 37.87 -15.08 -40.39
CA PRO A 10 37.36 -15.07 -39.02
C PRO A 10 36.13 -14.16 -38.95
N GLU A 11 34.97 -14.75 -38.66
CA GLU A 11 33.79 -14.02 -38.20
C GLU A 11 34.16 -13.39 -36.86
N SER A 12 34.55 -12.12 -36.88
CA SER A 12 34.55 -11.28 -35.69
C SER A 12 33.08 -11.09 -35.29
N PRO A 13 32.62 -11.62 -34.13
CA PRO A 13 31.32 -11.20 -33.62
C PRO A 13 31.45 -9.72 -33.30
N SER A 14 30.73 -8.89 -34.06
CA SER A 14 30.48 -7.51 -33.72
C SER A 14 29.73 -7.48 -32.39
N ASN A 15 30.49 -7.43 -31.29
CA ASN A 15 30.07 -7.32 -29.89
C ASN A 15 29.31 -6.02 -29.56
N GLU A 16 28.78 -5.35 -30.58
CA GLU A 16 28.25 -3.99 -30.54
C GLU A 16 26.80 -3.95 -30.07
N THR A 17 26.04 -5.02 -30.30
CA THR A 17 24.61 -5.13 -29.89
C THR A 17 24.45 -5.58 -28.44
N VAL A 18 25.32 -6.48 -27.96
CA VAL A 18 25.26 -6.99 -26.56
C VAL A 18 25.63 -5.91 -25.54
N THR A 19 26.49 -4.96 -25.95
CA THR A 19 26.94 -3.88 -25.08
C THR A 19 25.88 -2.79 -24.90
N ASP A 20 25.09 -2.45 -25.93
CA ASP A 20 24.06 -1.41 -25.83
C ASP A 20 22.88 -1.81 -24.93
N ASP A 21 22.40 -3.06 -25.05
CA ASP A 21 21.34 -3.58 -24.17
C ASP A 21 21.78 -3.64 -22.71
N LEU A 22 23.03 -4.03 -22.44
CA LEU A 22 23.60 -4.02 -21.09
C LEU A 22 23.72 -2.58 -20.53
N LEU A 23 24.10 -1.61 -21.37
CA LEU A 23 24.16 -0.20 -20.99
C LEU A 23 22.77 0.38 -20.70
N ARG A 24 21.76 -0.05 -21.47
CA ARG A 24 20.35 0.33 -21.27
C ARG A 24 19.77 -0.24 -19.97
N ASP A 25 20.09 -1.50 -19.66
CA ASP A 25 19.69 -2.14 -18.40
C ASP A 25 20.34 -1.46 -17.19
N ARG A 26 21.62 -1.09 -17.31
CA ARG A 26 22.33 -0.32 -16.28
C ARG A 26 21.74 1.09 -16.09
N SER A 27 21.33 1.75 -17.17
CA SER A 27 20.62 3.04 -17.12
C SER A 27 19.26 2.93 -16.41
N ALA A 28 18.50 1.86 -16.70
CA ALA A 28 17.24 1.57 -16.03
C ALA A 28 17.45 1.31 -14.53
N LEU A 29 18.51 0.56 -14.17
CA LEU A 29 18.89 0.30 -12.78
C LEU A 29 19.22 1.60 -12.03
N TYR A 30 20.07 2.47 -12.59
CA TYR A 30 20.40 3.75 -11.95
C TYR A 30 19.18 4.65 -11.80
N ARG A 31 18.29 4.67 -12.80
CA ARG A 31 17.01 5.40 -12.70
C ARG A 31 16.12 4.83 -11.59
N ALA A 32 16.09 3.52 -11.40
CA ALA A 32 15.35 2.87 -10.31
C ALA A 32 15.97 3.20 -8.94
N ILE A 33 17.29 3.16 -8.82
CA ILE A 33 18.01 3.55 -7.59
C ILE A 33 17.72 5.02 -7.26
N ASP A 34 17.85 5.94 -8.22
CA ASP A 34 17.53 7.36 -8.01
C ASP A 34 16.07 7.58 -7.61
N PHE A 35 15.14 6.83 -8.21
CA PHE A 35 13.73 6.87 -7.84
C PHE A 35 13.51 6.42 -6.39
N HIS A 36 14.19 5.35 -5.96
CA HIS A 36 14.10 4.85 -4.58
C HIS A 36 14.80 5.78 -3.56
N LEU A 37 15.88 6.46 -3.96
CA LEU A 37 16.62 7.39 -3.09
C LEU A 37 15.96 8.77 -2.96
N THR A 38 15.30 9.27 -4.01
CA THR A 38 14.70 10.62 -4.01
C THR A 38 13.34 10.69 -3.30
N GLY A 39 12.79 9.56 -2.83
CA GLY A 39 11.55 9.53 -2.03
C GLY A 39 10.30 10.05 -2.75
N LYS A 40 10.39 10.35 -4.06
CA LYS A 40 9.27 10.77 -4.91
C LYS A 40 8.45 9.55 -5.32
N GLN A 41 7.93 8.82 -4.35
CA GLN A 41 6.82 7.92 -4.61
C GLN A 41 5.66 8.78 -5.13
N PRO A 42 5.14 8.54 -6.35
CA PRO A 42 3.85 9.09 -6.74
C PRO A 42 2.87 8.65 -5.67
N THR A 43 2.22 9.59 -5.00
CA THR A 43 1.11 9.23 -4.14
C THR A 43 0.11 8.50 -5.04
N PRO A 44 -0.31 7.27 -4.69
CA PRO A 44 -1.34 6.60 -5.47
C PRO A 44 -2.51 7.57 -5.62
N PRO A 45 -3.09 7.70 -6.81
CA PRO A 45 -4.18 8.63 -7.02
C PRO A 45 -5.25 8.35 -5.95
N ASP A 46 -5.75 9.43 -5.37
CA ASP A 46 -6.72 9.46 -4.26
C ASP A 46 -8.11 8.97 -4.73
N GLU A 47 -8.14 7.85 -5.44
CA GLU A 47 -9.22 7.45 -6.34
C GLU A 47 -10.43 6.86 -5.60
N MET A 48 -10.44 6.83 -4.27
CA MET A 48 -11.62 6.35 -3.54
C MET A 48 -11.73 6.84 -2.09
N ARG A 49 -11.23 8.03 -1.75
CA ARG A 49 -11.52 8.62 -0.43
C ARG A 49 -12.72 9.54 -0.52
N PHE A 50 -13.85 9.10 0.02
CA PHE A 50 -15.05 9.94 0.16
C PHE A 50 -14.85 11.12 1.12
N TYR A 51 -13.77 11.11 1.91
CA TYR A 51 -13.40 12.16 2.86
C TYR A 51 -11.88 12.31 2.92
N ASN A 52 -11.40 13.56 2.93
CA ASN A 52 -9.99 13.89 3.15
C ASN A 52 -9.81 14.57 4.51
N VAL A 53 -8.91 14.02 5.33
CA VAL A 53 -8.50 14.61 6.61
C VAL A 53 -7.39 15.62 6.34
N SER A 54 -7.45 16.81 6.97
CA SER A 54 -6.39 17.81 6.82
C SER A 54 -5.04 17.22 7.26
N LYS A 55 -3.96 17.59 6.56
CA LYS A 55 -2.60 17.19 6.93
C LYS A 55 -2.14 17.80 8.26
N ASP A 56 -2.86 18.81 8.74
CA ASP A 56 -2.57 19.49 10.01
C ASP A 56 -3.12 18.72 11.23
N VAL A 57 -3.93 17.67 11.01
CA VAL A 57 -4.46 16.85 12.10
C VAL A 57 -3.36 15.94 12.64
N SER A 58 -3.11 16.03 13.94
CA SER A 58 -2.10 15.19 14.58
C SER A 58 -2.52 13.71 14.57
N PHE A 59 -1.54 12.82 14.78
CA PHE A 59 -1.83 11.39 14.91
C PHE A 59 -2.78 11.13 16.10
N GLU A 60 -2.54 11.79 17.24
CA GLU A 60 -3.36 11.67 18.45
C GLU A 60 -4.81 12.12 18.19
N ASP A 61 -4.98 13.28 17.54
CA ASP A 61 -6.30 13.77 17.14
C ASP A 61 -6.99 12.81 16.16
N THR A 62 -6.24 12.24 15.23
CA THR A 62 -6.77 11.26 14.28
C THR A 62 -7.32 10.03 15.01
N GLN A 63 -6.58 9.47 15.97
CA GLN A 63 -7.05 8.32 16.76
C GLN A 63 -8.29 8.68 17.59
N LEU A 64 -8.32 9.88 18.19
CA LEU A 64 -9.47 10.36 18.92
C LEU A 64 -10.72 10.50 18.02
N TYR A 65 -10.56 11.07 16.82
CA TYR A 65 -11.65 11.17 15.84
C TYR A 65 -12.16 9.80 15.41
N VAL A 66 -11.27 8.85 15.15
CA VAL A 66 -11.65 7.47 14.79
C VAL A 66 -12.43 6.82 15.93
N ALA A 67 -11.98 6.96 17.19
CA ALA A 67 -12.68 6.40 18.34
C ALA A 67 -14.10 6.96 18.51
N ASP A 68 -14.29 8.28 18.33
CA ASP A 68 -15.64 8.86 18.40
C ASP A 68 -16.52 8.46 17.21
N LEU A 69 -15.95 8.37 16.00
CA LEU A 69 -16.65 7.83 14.83
C LEU A 69 -17.15 6.41 15.07
N LEU A 70 -16.29 5.52 15.58
CA LEU A 70 -16.64 4.14 15.91
C LEU A 70 -17.70 4.08 17.00
N ARG A 71 -17.63 4.94 18.01
CA ARG A 71 -18.65 5.05 19.07
C ARG A 71 -20.01 5.45 18.48
N CYS A 72 -20.03 6.46 17.62
CA CYS A 72 -21.26 6.94 16.97
C CYS A 72 -21.84 5.89 16.03
N ALA A 73 -21.00 5.25 15.22
CA ALA A 73 -21.40 4.16 14.33
C ALA A 73 -21.97 2.98 15.11
N SER A 74 -21.33 2.62 16.24
CA SER A 74 -21.83 1.59 17.14
C SER A 74 -23.22 2.01 17.59
N VAL A 75 -23.38 3.10 18.36
CA VAL A 75 -24.70 3.52 18.89
C VAL A 75 -25.79 3.49 17.81
N THR A 76 -25.47 3.95 16.60
CA THR A 76 -26.36 3.90 15.44
C THR A 76 -26.74 2.47 15.06
N ALA A 77 -25.78 1.56 14.89
CA ALA A 77 -26.03 0.15 14.58
C ALA A 77 -26.92 -0.52 15.66
N TYR A 78 -26.67 -0.29 16.95
CA TYR A 78 -27.51 -0.89 17.99
C TYR A 78 -28.94 -0.37 17.97
N GLN A 79 -29.11 0.95 17.83
CA GLN A 79 -30.44 1.56 17.71
C GLN A 79 -31.19 1.08 16.45
N CYS A 80 -30.49 0.83 15.35
CA CYS A 80 -31.06 0.22 14.15
C CYS A 80 -31.49 -1.22 14.43
N GLY A 81 -30.63 -2.02 15.06
CA GLY A 81 -30.91 -3.42 15.39
C GLY A 81 -32.11 -3.58 16.33
N ASP A 82 -32.29 -2.66 17.28
CA ASP A 82 -33.41 -2.67 18.22
C ASP A 82 -34.78 -2.54 17.52
N LYS A 83 -34.83 -1.84 16.38
CA LYS A 83 -36.04 -1.64 15.56
C LYS A 83 -36.31 -2.81 14.59
N LEU A 84 -35.36 -3.71 14.39
CA LEU A 84 -35.42 -4.81 13.42
C LEU A 84 -35.75 -6.15 14.08
N LYS A 85 -36.10 -7.15 13.27
CA LYS A 85 -36.40 -8.53 13.72
C LYS A 85 -35.73 -9.56 12.82
N GLY A 86 -35.63 -10.80 13.31
CA GLY A 86 -35.13 -11.92 12.52
C GLY A 86 -33.71 -11.73 11.99
N ALA A 87 -33.49 -12.09 10.73
CA ALA A 87 -32.18 -12.08 10.08
C ALA A 87 -31.58 -10.67 9.93
N GLU A 88 -32.41 -9.64 9.69
CA GLU A 88 -31.94 -8.26 9.53
C GLU A 88 -31.35 -7.72 10.83
N ARG A 89 -31.98 -8.01 11.98
CA ARG A 89 -31.42 -7.67 13.30
C ARG A 89 -30.09 -8.37 13.53
N ALA A 90 -29.99 -9.66 13.19
CA ALA A 90 -28.75 -10.41 13.33
C ALA A 90 -27.62 -9.81 12.48
N MET A 91 -27.94 -9.36 11.26
CA MET A 91 -26.99 -8.65 10.38
C MET A 91 -26.55 -7.30 10.97
N VAL A 92 -27.47 -6.51 11.51
CA VAL A 92 -27.08 -5.21 12.10
C VAL A 92 -26.25 -5.39 13.38
N TYR A 93 -26.55 -6.42 14.18
CA TYR A 93 -25.72 -6.74 15.35
C TYR A 93 -24.37 -7.36 14.97
N SER A 94 -24.23 -8.02 13.82
CA SER A 94 -22.90 -8.40 13.35
C SER A 94 -22.06 -7.18 12.98
N ILE A 95 -22.66 -6.16 12.35
CA ILE A 95 -21.99 -4.86 12.11
C ILE A 95 -21.57 -4.21 13.43
N TRP A 96 -22.47 -4.13 14.42
CA TRP A 96 -22.13 -3.64 15.75
C TRP A 96 -20.92 -4.37 16.33
N HIS A 97 -20.91 -5.70 16.27
CA HIS A 97 -19.81 -6.49 16.79
C HIS A 97 -18.47 -6.19 16.08
N LEU A 98 -18.49 -6.01 14.77
CA LEU A 98 -17.30 -5.59 14.01
C LEU A 98 -16.80 -4.21 14.42
N LEU A 99 -17.71 -3.27 14.74
CA LEU A 99 -17.34 -1.94 15.22
C LEU A 99 -16.69 -1.97 16.60
N GLU A 100 -17.19 -2.81 17.52
CA GLU A 100 -16.57 -3.02 18.83
C GLU A 100 -15.17 -3.65 18.71
N ILE A 101 -14.98 -4.59 17.77
CA ILE A 101 -13.65 -5.14 17.47
C ILE A 101 -12.73 -4.04 16.93
N ALA A 102 -13.21 -3.25 15.97
CA ALA A 102 -12.42 -2.15 15.42
C ALA A 102 -11.99 -1.15 16.50
N LYS A 103 -12.88 -0.84 17.44
CA LYS A 103 -12.57 0.02 18.59
C LYS A 103 -11.47 -0.59 19.46
N ALA A 104 -11.59 -1.86 19.83
CA ALA A 104 -10.56 -2.55 20.61
C ALA A 104 -9.18 -2.56 19.91
N MET A 105 -9.17 -2.68 18.58
CA MET A 105 -7.93 -2.60 17.79
C MET A 105 -7.32 -1.20 17.78
N VAL A 106 -8.15 -0.15 17.75
CA VAL A 106 -7.68 1.24 17.88
C VAL A 106 -7.09 1.48 19.27
N ASP A 107 -7.79 1.05 20.32
CA ASP A 107 -7.30 1.16 21.71
C ASP A 107 -5.95 0.44 21.87
N HIS A 108 -5.84 -0.79 21.36
CA HIS A 108 -4.58 -1.55 21.35
C HIS A 108 -3.48 -0.86 20.54
N SER A 109 -3.81 -0.16 19.45
CA SER A 109 -2.82 0.59 18.66
C SER A 109 -2.20 1.74 19.46
N ILE A 110 -2.98 2.36 20.35
CA ILE A 110 -2.52 3.43 21.25
C ILE A 110 -1.60 2.83 22.34
N GLU A 111 -1.98 1.70 22.93
CA GLU A 111 -1.15 0.98 23.90
C GLU A 111 0.22 0.62 23.33
N CYS A 112 0.25 0.10 22.10
CA CYS A 112 1.50 -0.25 21.40
C CYS A 112 2.45 0.95 21.24
N LEU A 113 1.93 2.18 21.14
CA LEU A 113 2.76 3.38 21.07
C LEU A 113 3.29 3.81 22.44
N GLY A 114 2.51 3.61 23.50
CA GLY A 114 2.93 3.87 24.88
C GLY A 114 4.08 2.99 25.35
N MET A 115 4.23 1.80 24.76
CA MET A 115 5.27 0.82 25.13
C MET A 115 6.67 1.15 24.57
N LYS A 116 6.80 2.10 23.63
CA LYS A 116 8.09 2.43 22.98
C LYS A 116 8.97 3.43 23.78
N LYS A 117 8.67 3.67 25.05
CA LYS A 117 9.44 4.54 25.96
C LYS A 117 10.41 3.80 26.91
N GLY A 118 10.69 2.52 26.64
CA GLY A 118 11.66 1.71 27.40
C GLY A 118 13.06 1.73 26.79
#